data_AF-A0A0C2YMT1-F1
#
_entry.id   AF-A0A0C2YMT1-F1
#
_cell.length_a   1.000
_cell.length_b   1.000
_cell.length_c   1.000
_cell.angle_alpha   90.00
_cell.angle_beta   90.00
_cell.angle_gamma   90.00
#
_symmetry.space_group_name_H-M   'P 1'
#
loop_
_entity.id
_entity.type
_entity.pdbx_description
1 polymer ?
#
loop_
_entity_poly.entity_id
_entity_poly.type
_entity_poly.pdbx_seq_one_letter_code
_entity_poly.pdbx_strand_id
1 'polypeptide(L)'
;MSTIRTFTPPTELARSRPEGVDGFLSAIAVEPGSLSVESSGTFIVDNARKRALRTQITGSSEVQTIMEESTTRRGSPQNPPVLGQMRIAGMQKAQIPNEELAKYGVSKETSLDANGLNGIQRQSSKPSSSTSTLDSNTRTRTTESDEDHKSEIAVREEEVRQRRIEMDEREKEREERKQEKEARSLEKEEREKEREELARERAQRQAELQERQKEREERLKEREEREEEKRRRLAEVEERRAEREERLREIEELREERIQRQNEMNERETEREGRRKEHEERTREVTLRRLEIKVDEEMIEERRKEREEREEERVQHRKAIEEMAQHRKEIDIILQEFKSSEKIGNFNRSDDGARRIRELEITNASLSTELEKVKAELNLIKREMEADQRKVSSLMDYMALYQLPNDKVADFNRLKNLVVCAQQKISKASDLELPSWLTTLGTSPDTESRYQITQALLKEKNIDIVTRNFLRHKEAVIYLVEPESPIGLQKDQNYAAFGKFPREVYATAWKRTGEVGMDATTFDALVDFVCTGER
;
A
#
# COMPACT_ATOMS: atom_id res chain seq x y z
N MET A 1 -23.59 -38.27 -41.87
CA MET A 1 -24.69 -38.27 -40.90
C MET A 1 -24.10 -38.25 -39.51
N SER A 2 -23.99 -37.07 -38.89
CA SER A 2 -23.51 -36.90 -37.51
C SER A 2 -24.50 -36.02 -36.75
N THR A 3 -24.92 -36.54 -35.62
CA THR A 3 -26.05 -36.09 -34.81
C THR A 3 -25.67 -34.88 -33.96
N ILE A 4 -26.41 -33.79 -34.11
CA ILE A 4 -26.29 -32.57 -33.29
C ILE A 4 -27.11 -32.78 -32.01
N ARG A 5 -26.47 -32.73 -30.84
CA ARG A 5 -27.14 -32.67 -29.53
C ARG A 5 -27.30 -31.20 -29.13
N THR A 6 -28.54 -30.74 -29.11
CA THR A 6 -28.97 -29.45 -28.57
C THR A 6 -29.03 -29.50 -27.04
N PHE A 7 -28.41 -28.52 -26.38
CA PHE A 7 -28.42 -28.35 -24.93
C PHE A 7 -29.40 -27.24 -24.57
N THR A 8 -30.49 -27.58 -23.87
CA THR A 8 -31.45 -26.63 -23.27
C THR A 8 -31.07 -26.37 -21.81
N PRO A 9 -31.04 -25.10 -21.34
CA PRO A 9 -30.83 -24.79 -19.93
C PRO A 9 -32.13 -24.92 -19.11
N PRO A 10 -32.05 -25.23 -17.80
CA PRO A 10 -33.22 -25.34 -16.95
C PRO A 10 -33.65 -23.97 -16.39
N THR A 11 -34.97 -23.78 -16.37
CA THR A 11 -35.71 -22.67 -15.79
C THR A 11 -35.56 -22.66 -14.26
N GLU A 12 -34.98 -21.61 -13.70
CA GLU A 12 -34.99 -21.39 -12.24
C GLU A 12 -36.29 -20.73 -11.77
N LEU A 13 -36.83 -21.34 -10.73
CA LEU A 13 -38.07 -21.02 -10.04
C LEU A 13 -37.95 -19.73 -9.23
N ALA A 14 -38.86 -18.80 -9.51
CA ALA A 14 -39.17 -17.66 -8.66
C ALA A 14 -39.68 -18.15 -7.29
N ARG A 15 -38.93 -17.86 -6.22
CA ARG A 15 -39.43 -17.98 -4.84
C ARG A 15 -40.08 -16.66 -4.42
N SER A 16 -41.38 -16.75 -4.23
CA SER A 16 -42.26 -15.79 -3.57
C SER A 16 -41.80 -15.47 -2.14
N ARG A 17 -41.68 -14.18 -1.83
CA ARG A 17 -41.56 -13.62 -0.48
C ARG A 17 -42.98 -13.42 0.09
N PRO A 18 -43.31 -13.89 1.31
CA PRO A 18 -44.54 -13.48 1.96
C PRO A 18 -44.32 -12.18 2.75
N GLU A 19 -45.31 -11.29 2.61
CA GLU A 19 -45.51 -10.09 3.42
C GLU A 19 -46.02 -10.45 4.82
N GLY A 20 -45.76 -9.54 5.76
CA GLY A 20 -46.62 -9.28 6.91
C GLY A 20 -46.18 -9.85 8.25
N VAL A 21 -45.57 -9.00 9.09
CA VAL A 21 -45.91 -8.93 10.52
C VAL A 21 -45.73 -7.48 11.00
N ASP A 22 -46.85 -6.79 11.19
CA ASP A 22 -46.97 -5.62 12.06
C ASP A 22 -46.84 -6.06 13.52
N GLY A 23 -46.19 -5.25 14.35
CA GLY A 23 -46.47 -5.27 15.78
C GLY A 23 -45.34 -4.85 16.69
N PHE A 24 -45.52 -3.65 17.27
CA PHE A 24 -45.15 -3.28 18.64
C PHE A 24 -43.68 -3.40 19.05
N LEU A 25 -43.06 -2.25 19.37
CA LEU A 25 -42.63 -1.95 20.75
C LEU A 25 -42.12 -0.50 20.85
N SER A 26 -42.92 0.29 21.57
CA SER A 26 -42.54 1.17 22.68
C SER A 26 -41.46 2.24 22.49
N ALA A 27 -41.98 3.47 22.55
CA ALA A 27 -41.31 4.71 22.92
C ALA A 27 -40.43 4.58 24.18
N ILE A 28 -39.23 5.16 24.10
CA ILE A 28 -38.54 5.74 25.26
C ILE A 28 -38.02 7.10 24.82
N ALA A 29 -38.67 8.15 25.32
CA ALA A 29 -38.18 9.51 25.32
C ALA A 29 -37.09 9.64 26.40
N VAL A 30 -35.94 10.23 26.06
CA VAL A 30 -34.96 10.72 27.03
C VAL A 30 -34.54 12.12 26.61
N GLU A 31 -34.73 13.06 27.52
CA GLU A 31 -34.37 14.48 27.43
C GLU A 31 -32.85 14.69 27.32
N PRO A 32 -32.37 15.75 26.64
CA PRO A 32 -31.00 16.21 26.80
C PRO A 32 -30.90 17.21 27.97
N GLY A 33 -30.56 16.68 29.15
CA GLY A 33 -30.13 17.45 30.31
C GLY A 33 -28.64 17.84 30.21
N SER A 34 -28.40 19.14 30.35
CA SER A 34 -27.10 19.81 30.50
C SER A 34 -26.24 19.22 31.63
N LEU A 35 -24.97 18.90 31.35
CA LEU A 35 -23.92 18.87 32.37
C LEU A 35 -22.57 19.30 31.78
N SER A 36 -22.14 20.47 32.26
CA SER A 36 -20.77 20.97 32.25
C SER A 36 -19.87 20.04 33.07
N VAL A 37 -18.73 19.63 32.51
CA VAL A 37 -17.58 19.13 33.27
C VAL A 37 -16.31 19.71 32.67
N GLU A 38 -15.72 20.64 33.42
CA GLU A 38 -14.34 21.07 33.29
C GLU A 38 -13.40 19.88 33.56
N SER A 39 -12.42 19.66 32.68
CA SER A 39 -11.27 18.81 33.00
C SER A 39 -10.01 19.42 32.41
N SER A 40 -9.33 20.16 33.28
CA SER A 40 -7.92 20.52 33.17
C SER A 40 -7.06 19.25 33.20
N GLY A 41 -6.35 18.98 32.10
CA GLY A 41 -5.41 17.87 31.99
C GLY A 41 -4.17 18.29 31.20
N THR A 42 -3.21 18.87 31.90
CA THR A 42 -1.84 19.13 31.44
C THR A 42 -1.15 17.84 31.01
N PHE A 43 -0.77 17.74 29.73
CA PHE A 43 0.17 16.74 29.24
C PHE A 43 1.50 17.41 28.89
N ILE A 44 2.51 17.13 29.73
CA ILE A 44 3.93 17.34 29.49
C ILE A 44 4.49 15.99 29.01
N VAL A 45 5.46 16.05 28.09
CA VAL A 45 6.30 14.99 27.52
C VAL A 45 5.74 14.26 26.29
N ASP A 46 6.18 14.68 25.11
CA ASP A 46 6.93 13.77 24.21
C ASP A 46 7.79 14.55 23.19
N ASN A 47 8.97 15.01 23.63
CA ASN A 47 9.90 15.84 22.85
C ASN A 47 11.14 15.04 22.36
N ALA A 48 11.10 13.71 22.43
CA ALA A 48 12.23 12.86 22.03
C ALA A 48 12.21 12.46 20.53
N ARG A 49 11.09 12.63 19.82
CA ARG A 49 10.96 12.20 18.41
C ARG A 49 11.30 13.30 17.37
N LYS A 50 11.49 14.56 17.80
CA LYS A 50 11.75 15.71 16.91
C LYS A 50 13.23 16.06 16.66
N ARG A 51 14.18 15.35 17.28
CA ARG A 51 15.63 15.61 17.11
C ARG A 51 16.39 14.68 16.15
N ALA A 52 15.76 13.63 15.61
CA ALA A 52 16.44 12.64 14.77
C ALA A 52 16.37 12.89 13.25
N LEU A 53 15.73 13.99 12.79
CA LEU A 53 15.55 14.28 11.35
C LEU A 53 16.16 15.63 10.90
N ARG A 54 17.15 16.16 11.64
CA ARG A 54 17.75 17.48 11.37
C ARG A 54 19.27 17.50 11.16
N THR A 55 19.85 16.37 10.72
CA THR A 55 21.30 16.26 10.44
C THR A 55 21.62 15.46 9.18
N GLN A 56 20.82 15.62 8.12
CA GLN A 56 21.26 15.37 6.75
C GLN A 56 20.67 16.46 5.85
N ILE A 57 21.45 16.93 4.88
CA ILE A 57 21.19 18.06 3.96
C ILE A 57 21.69 19.42 4.49
N THR A 58 23.00 19.54 4.67
CA THR A 58 23.75 20.74 4.29
C THR A 58 25.14 20.29 3.81
N GLY A 59 25.32 20.20 2.50
CA GLY A 59 26.60 19.90 1.89
C GLY A 59 26.53 20.08 0.37
N SER A 60 27.25 21.08 -0.12
CA SER A 60 27.53 21.41 -1.54
C SER A 60 26.33 21.93 -2.35
N SER A 61 26.42 22.98 -3.18
CA SER A 61 27.59 23.60 -3.81
C SER A 61 27.14 24.93 -4.45
N GLU A 62 27.78 26.04 -4.09
CA GLU A 62 27.85 27.25 -4.92
C GLU A 62 29.06 27.11 -5.86
N VAL A 63 28.87 27.10 -7.17
CA VAL A 63 29.86 27.61 -8.15
C VAL A 63 29.11 28.20 -9.35
N GLN A 64 29.53 29.42 -9.70
CA GLN A 64 29.06 30.27 -10.79
C GLN A 64 29.37 29.74 -12.19
N THR A 65 28.43 29.99 -13.10
CA THR A 65 28.57 30.58 -14.44
C THR A 65 29.94 30.56 -15.13
N ILE A 66 30.08 29.83 -16.26
CA ILE A 66 30.81 30.27 -17.46
C ILE A 66 30.11 29.69 -18.71
N MET A 67 29.99 30.54 -19.75
CA MET A 67 29.58 30.22 -21.13
C MET A 67 30.48 29.16 -21.79
N GLU A 68 29.99 28.41 -22.78
CA GLU A 68 30.54 28.40 -24.15
C GLU A 68 29.82 27.41 -25.08
N GLU A 69 29.76 27.82 -26.34
CA GLU A 69 29.31 27.12 -27.53
C GLU A 69 30.16 25.88 -27.85
N SER A 70 29.57 24.83 -28.46
CA SER A 70 30.04 24.22 -29.74
C SER A 70 29.36 22.88 -30.09
N THR A 71 28.63 22.90 -31.21
CA THR A 71 28.69 22.02 -32.40
C THR A 71 29.11 20.53 -32.33
N THR A 72 28.20 19.69 -32.88
CA THR A 72 28.40 18.52 -33.80
C THR A 72 29.25 17.28 -33.41
N ARG A 73 28.61 16.09 -33.40
CA ARG A 73 28.89 14.86 -34.22
C ARG A 73 28.31 13.60 -33.54
N ARG A 74 27.40 12.86 -34.20
CA ARG A 74 27.58 11.58 -34.94
C ARG A 74 28.34 10.46 -34.20
N GLY A 75 27.66 9.32 -34.01
CA GLY A 75 28.28 7.98 -34.00
C GLY A 75 27.72 6.98 -32.98
N SER A 76 26.76 6.14 -33.40
CA SER A 76 26.48 4.80 -32.83
C SER A 76 27.52 3.77 -33.36
N PRO A 77 27.40 2.45 -33.11
CA PRO A 77 27.26 1.69 -31.84
C PRO A 77 28.30 0.52 -31.79
N GLN A 78 28.45 -0.21 -30.67
CA GLN A 78 28.64 -1.69 -30.64
C GLN A 78 29.00 -2.25 -29.24
N ASN A 79 28.13 -3.15 -28.79
CA ASN A 79 28.28 -4.43 -28.06
C ASN A 79 29.11 -4.61 -26.75
N PRO A 80 28.56 -5.42 -25.81
CA PRO A 80 29.21 -5.93 -24.57
C PRO A 80 29.99 -7.24 -24.89
N PRO A 81 30.79 -7.90 -24.02
CA PRO A 81 30.43 -8.39 -22.67
C PRO A 81 31.60 -8.48 -21.65
N VAL A 82 31.34 -9.04 -20.45
CA VAL A 82 32.10 -10.11 -19.78
C VAL A 82 32.06 -10.00 -18.24
N LEU A 83 31.58 -11.10 -17.64
CA LEU A 83 31.85 -11.68 -16.33
C LEU A 83 32.36 -10.79 -15.18
N GLY A 84 31.54 -10.69 -14.13
CA GLY A 84 31.94 -10.20 -12.81
C GLY A 84 31.32 -11.03 -11.68
N GLN A 85 31.94 -12.17 -11.41
CA GLN A 85 32.07 -12.89 -10.13
C GLN A 85 31.05 -12.64 -9.01
N MET A 86 30.39 -13.73 -8.63
CA MET A 86 29.87 -13.97 -7.28
C MET A 86 30.92 -13.62 -6.22
N ARG A 87 30.54 -12.76 -5.26
CA ARG A 87 31.17 -12.69 -3.94
C ARG A 87 30.13 -12.98 -2.86
N ILE A 88 30.21 -14.21 -2.37
CA ILE A 88 29.77 -14.61 -1.03
C ILE A 88 30.84 -14.10 -0.06
N ALA A 89 30.52 -13.15 0.81
CA ALA A 89 31.25 -12.91 2.05
C ALA A 89 30.49 -11.91 2.94
N GLY A 90 30.29 -12.28 4.22
CA GLY A 90 30.13 -11.29 5.28
C GLY A 90 28.94 -11.47 6.22
N MET A 91 28.69 -12.68 6.74
CA MET A 91 27.95 -12.81 8.00
C MET A 91 28.77 -12.17 9.13
N GLN A 92 28.31 -11.04 9.64
CA GLN A 92 28.77 -10.52 10.93
C GLN A 92 28.01 -11.27 12.04
N LYS A 93 28.70 -12.21 12.69
CA LYS A 93 28.37 -12.64 14.05
C LYS A 93 28.97 -11.61 15.01
N ALA A 94 28.12 -10.93 15.76
CA ALA A 94 28.53 -10.18 16.93
C ALA A 94 27.66 -10.58 18.13
N GLN A 95 28.38 -10.97 19.20
CA GLN A 95 28.03 -10.84 20.61
C GLN A 95 26.96 -11.77 21.21
N ILE A 96 27.47 -12.90 21.71
CA ILE A 96 27.11 -13.42 23.04
C ILE A 96 27.87 -12.58 24.07
N PRO A 97 27.24 -12.14 25.17
CA PRO A 97 27.77 -12.55 26.48
C PRO A 97 26.67 -12.85 27.51
N ASN A 98 26.89 -13.91 28.29
CA ASN A 98 26.74 -13.98 29.75
C ASN A 98 26.31 -15.38 30.21
N GLU A 99 27.29 -16.27 30.30
CA GLU A 99 27.34 -17.26 31.37
C GLU A 99 28.65 -16.99 32.12
N GLU A 100 28.53 -16.56 33.37
CA GLU A 100 29.33 -17.02 34.52
C GLU A 100 28.99 -16.20 35.77
N LEU A 101 29.20 -16.85 36.93
CA LEU A 101 29.16 -16.34 38.31
C LEU A 101 27.80 -16.25 39.03
N ALA A 102 27.39 -17.40 39.59
CA ALA A 102 26.72 -17.43 40.89
C ALA A 102 27.13 -18.70 41.69
N LYS A 103 28.38 -18.74 42.12
CA LYS A 103 28.88 -19.61 43.21
C LYS A 103 29.81 -18.77 44.08
N TYR A 104 29.68 -18.92 45.40
CA TYR A 104 30.26 -18.13 46.51
C TYR A 104 29.56 -16.77 46.76
N GLY A 105 29.08 -16.42 47.95
CA GLY A 105 29.08 -17.04 49.28
C GLY A 105 28.27 -16.19 50.29
N VAL A 106 27.84 -16.79 51.40
CA VAL A 106 28.17 -16.46 52.80
C VAL A 106 27.10 -15.65 53.56
N SER A 107 26.49 -16.28 54.57
CA SER A 107 26.29 -15.79 55.96
C SER A 107 25.87 -17.02 56.81
N LYS A 108 26.69 -17.61 57.70
CA LYS A 108 26.99 -17.23 59.11
C LYS A 108 25.74 -16.93 59.95
N GLU A 109 25.43 -17.82 60.89
CA GLU A 109 24.90 -17.60 62.27
C GLU A 109 24.94 -18.96 63.02
N THR A 110 25.90 -19.15 63.94
CA THR A 110 25.72 -19.16 65.41
C THR A 110 24.78 -20.27 65.92
N SER A 111 25.32 -21.40 66.38
CA SER A 111 25.57 -21.71 67.79
C SER A 111 24.32 -21.64 68.68
N LEU A 112 23.82 -22.79 69.11
CA LEU A 112 23.25 -22.96 70.44
C LEU A 112 23.51 -24.40 70.90
N ASP A 113 24.36 -24.49 71.92
CA ASP A 113 24.53 -25.62 72.81
C ASP A 113 23.21 -25.98 73.52
N ALA A 114 23.02 -27.26 73.84
CA ALA A 114 22.51 -27.76 75.12
C ALA A 114 22.02 -29.21 74.98
N ASN A 115 22.81 -30.17 75.46
CA ASN A 115 22.45 -31.00 76.61
C ASN A 115 23.38 -32.22 76.68
N GLY A 116 24.42 -32.05 77.50
CA GLY A 116 24.93 -33.16 78.28
C GLY A 116 23.93 -33.49 79.38
N LEU A 117 23.72 -34.79 79.62
CA LEU A 117 23.38 -35.30 80.94
C LEU A 117 23.91 -36.73 81.06
N ASN A 118 25.13 -36.77 81.58
CA ASN A 118 25.68 -37.83 82.39
C ASN A 118 24.63 -38.49 83.31
N GLY A 119 24.73 -39.81 83.46
CA GLY A 119 25.02 -40.29 84.80
C GLY A 119 24.30 -41.55 85.30
N ILE A 120 25.15 -42.42 85.83
CA ILE A 120 24.94 -43.24 87.04
C ILE A 120 24.28 -44.61 86.82
N GLN A 121 25.10 -45.55 86.34
CA GLN A 121 24.97 -46.96 86.65
C GLN A 121 25.84 -47.25 87.89
N ARG A 122 25.26 -47.17 89.09
CA ARG A 122 25.91 -47.53 90.36
C ARG A 122 25.19 -48.72 91.02
N GLN A 123 25.93 -49.82 91.09
CA GLN A 123 26.14 -50.70 92.24
C GLN A 123 24.95 -50.91 93.19
N SER A 124 24.30 -52.07 93.07
CA SER A 124 23.50 -52.67 94.14
C SER A 124 24.41 -53.44 95.10
N SER A 125 24.84 -52.80 96.18
CA SER A 125 25.38 -53.46 97.37
C SER A 125 24.25 -53.72 98.38
N LYS A 126 24.25 -54.94 98.93
CA LYS A 126 23.51 -55.35 100.15
C LYS A 126 23.85 -54.42 101.33
N PRO A 127 23.04 -54.44 102.40
CA PRO A 127 23.58 -55.09 103.59
C PRO A 127 22.59 -55.99 104.34
N SER A 128 23.19 -57.09 104.80
CA SER A 128 22.85 -57.93 105.94
C SER A 128 23.01 -57.19 107.28
N SER A 129 22.16 -57.52 108.25
CA SER A 129 22.42 -57.62 109.72
C SER A 129 21.04 -57.54 110.42
N SER A 130 20.74 -58.09 111.58
CA SER A 130 21.44 -58.89 112.58
C SER A 130 20.38 -59.20 113.63
N THR A 131 20.06 -60.47 113.87
CA THR A 131 19.30 -60.89 115.06
C THR A 131 20.31 -61.21 116.16
N SER A 132 20.52 -60.25 117.06
CA SER A 132 21.37 -60.40 118.25
C SER A 132 20.57 -60.95 119.44
N THR A 133 21.08 -62.06 119.95
CA THR A 133 20.96 -62.61 121.30
C THR A 133 21.15 -61.60 122.44
N LEU A 134 20.39 -61.77 123.53
CA LEU A 134 20.75 -61.53 124.96
C LEU A 134 19.48 -61.90 125.78
N ASP A 135 19.37 -62.99 126.52
CA ASP A 135 20.13 -63.52 127.66
C ASP A 135 19.68 -62.98 129.03
N SER A 136 19.40 -63.94 129.92
CA SER A 136 19.64 -63.96 131.37
C SER A 136 18.65 -63.39 132.43
N ASN A 137 18.39 -64.30 133.39
CA ASN A 137 18.31 -64.14 134.86
C ASN A 137 17.00 -63.65 135.53
N THR A 138 16.26 -64.50 136.25
CA THR A 138 16.44 -65.12 137.59
C THR A 138 16.13 -64.22 138.80
N ARG A 139 15.27 -64.75 139.70
CA ARG A 139 15.37 -64.83 141.19
C ARG A 139 14.29 -64.16 142.08
N THR A 140 13.70 -65.00 142.96
CA THR A 140 13.25 -64.79 144.37
C THR A 140 12.15 -63.76 144.70
N ARG A 141 10.96 -64.19 145.15
CA ARG A 141 10.54 -64.51 146.54
C ARG A 141 10.42 -63.28 147.44
N THR A 142 9.19 -62.85 147.76
CA THR A 142 8.66 -62.65 149.13
C THR A 142 7.20 -62.23 149.10
N THR A 143 6.45 -62.75 150.07
CA THR A 143 5.07 -62.48 150.46
C THR A 143 4.90 -61.08 151.05
N GLU A 144 3.91 -60.32 150.60
CA GLU A 144 3.01 -59.45 151.41
C GLU A 144 2.32 -58.37 150.54
N SER A 145 1.03 -58.16 150.81
CA SER A 145 0.24 -56.95 150.52
C SER A 145 -0.60 -56.90 149.22
N ASP A 146 -1.87 -57.32 149.34
CA ASP A 146 -2.95 -57.36 148.33
C ASP A 146 -3.43 -55.98 147.78
N GLU A 147 -2.63 -54.90 147.91
CA GLU A 147 -2.98 -53.56 147.39
C GLU A 147 -2.18 -53.16 146.14
N ASP A 148 -0.95 -53.67 145.95
CA ASP A 148 -0.14 -53.42 144.73
C ASP A 148 -0.60 -54.26 143.52
N HIS A 149 -1.36 -55.34 143.75
CA HIS A 149 -1.87 -56.17 142.65
C HIS A 149 -2.95 -55.44 141.83
N LYS A 150 -3.72 -54.54 142.46
CA LYS A 150 -4.74 -53.73 141.76
C LYS A 150 -4.11 -52.65 140.89
N SER A 151 -3.00 -52.04 141.33
CA SER A 151 -2.28 -51.03 140.55
C SER A 151 -1.50 -51.66 139.39
N GLU A 152 -0.92 -52.86 139.57
CA GLU A 152 -0.28 -53.60 138.47
C GLU A 152 -1.30 -54.13 137.44
N ILE A 153 -2.49 -54.57 137.88
CA ILE A 153 -3.59 -54.93 136.98
C ILE A 153 -4.06 -53.70 136.20
N ALA A 154 -4.23 -52.55 136.85
CA ALA A 154 -4.62 -51.31 136.18
C ALA A 154 -3.56 -50.83 135.16
N VAL A 155 -2.27 -50.94 135.49
CA VAL A 155 -1.17 -50.61 134.55
C VAL A 155 -1.12 -51.60 133.38
N ARG A 156 -1.33 -52.91 133.63
CA ARG A 156 -1.41 -53.91 132.55
C ARG A 156 -2.66 -53.73 131.69
N GLU A 157 -3.79 -53.35 132.26
CA GLU A 157 -5.02 -53.06 131.51
C GLU A 157 -4.86 -51.83 130.63
N GLU A 158 -4.20 -50.78 131.15
CA GLU A 158 -3.86 -49.59 130.36
C GLU A 158 -2.83 -49.89 129.28
N GLU A 159 -1.84 -50.74 129.56
CA GLU A 159 -0.85 -51.21 128.57
C GLU A 159 -1.53 -52.06 127.48
N VAL A 160 -2.49 -52.93 127.82
CA VAL A 160 -3.30 -53.69 126.87
C VAL A 160 -4.19 -52.76 126.04
N ARG A 161 -4.73 -51.70 126.64
CA ARG A 161 -5.50 -50.66 125.93
C ARG A 161 -4.62 -49.88 124.96
N GLN A 162 -3.42 -49.48 125.37
CA GLN A 162 -2.44 -48.80 124.51
C GLN A 162 -1.95 -49.68 123.37
N ARG A 163 -1.67 -50.97 123.62
CA ARG A 163 -1.31 -51.93 122.57
C ARG A 163 -2.46 -52.19 121.59
N ARG A 164 -3.71 -52.13 122.04
CA ARG A 164 -4.89 -52.17 121.14
C ARG A 164 -4.97 -50.92 120.27
N ILE A 165 -4.79 -49.74 120.85
CA ILE A 165 -4.75 -48.47 120.09
C ILE A 165 -3.59 -48.51 119.08
N GLU A 166 -2.40 -48.98 119.46
CA GLU A 166 -1.25 -49.10 118.57
C GLU A 166 -1.46 -50.16 117.47
N MET A 167 -2.18 -51.25 117.76
CA MET A 167 -2.60 -52.23 116.76
C MET A 167 -3.60 -51.63 115.77
N ASP A 168 -4.60 -50.90 116.27
CA ASP A 168 -5.62 -50.24 115.45
C ASP A 168 -4.98 -49.11 114.60
N GLU A 169 -4.02 -48.37 115.14
CA GLU A 169 -3.23 -47.36 114.41
C GLU A 169 -2.34 -48.00 113.33
N ARG A 170 -1.69 -49.13 113.62
CA ARG A 170 -0.92 -49.88 112.62
C ARG A 170 -1.80 -50.51 111.54
N GLU A 171 -3.02 -50.92 111.89
CA GLU A 171 -3.99 -51.42 110.92
C GLU A 171 -4.49 -50.29 110.03
N LYS A 172 -4.80 -49.12 110.62
CA LYS A 172 -5.13 -47.90 109.89
C LYS A 172 -3.99 -47.44 108.98
N GLU A 173 -2.74 -47.45 109.44
CA GLU A 173 -1.57 -47.12 108.62
C GLU A 173 -1.37 -48.13 107.47
N ARG A 174 -1.62 -49.42 107.69
CA ARG A 174 -1.59 -50.43 106.61
C ARG A 174 -2.66 -50.18 105.58
N GLU A 175 -3.86 -49.80 106.01
CA GLU A 175 -4.98 -49.49 105.12
C GLU A 175 -4.71 -48.19 104.33
N GLU A 176 -4.18 -47.15 104.98
CA GLU A 176 -3.74 -45.91 104.33
C GLU A 176 -2.62 -46.16 103.31
N ARG A 177 -1.63 -47.00 103.62
CA ARG A 177 -0.57 -47.39 102.67
C ARG A 177 -1.09 -48.25 101.50
N LYS A 178 -2.15 -49.04 101.70
CA LYS A 178 -2.81 -49.75 100.59
C LYS A 178 -3.53 -48.76 99.69
N GLN A 179 -4.30 -47.83 100.26
CA GLN A 179 -4.99 -46.78 99.50
C GLN A 179 -4.00 -45.89 98.75
N GLU A 180 -2.85 -45.55 99.35
CA GLU A 180 -1.80 -44.79 98.67
C GLU A 180 -1.18 -45.57 97.51
N LYS A 181 -0.95 -46.89 97.67
CA LYS A 181 -0.46 -47.75 96.59
C LYS A 181 -1.46 -47.87 95.45
N GLU A 182 -2.75 -48.00 95.76
CA GLU A 182 -3.83 -48.02 94.76
C GLU A 182 -3.92 -46.68 94.03
N ALA A 183 -3.88 -45.56 94.75
CA ALA A 183 -3.87 -44.22 94.17
C ALA A 183 -2.66 -43.99 93.23
N ARG A 184 -1.45 -44.40 93.64
CA ARG A 184 -0.25 -44.32 92.79
C ARG A 184 -0.33 -45.25 91.57
N SER A 185 -1.01 -46.38 91.70
CA SER A 185 -1.24 -47.30 90.57
C SER A 185 -2.19 -46.67 89.54
N LEU A 186 -3.28 -46.07 90.00
CA LEU A 186 -4.24 -45.36 89.15
C LEU A 186 -3.59 -44.14 88.47
N GLU A 187 -2.79 -43.35 89.20
CA GLU A 187 -2.04 -42.23 88.62
C GLU A 187 -1.04 -42.70 87.54
N LYS A 188 -0.38 -43.84 87.77
CA LYS A 188 0.54 -44.42 86.78
C LYS A 188 -0.21 -44.85 85.51
N GLU A 189 -1.37 -45.47 85.66
CA GLU A 189 -2.23 -45.88 84.55
C GLU A 189 -2.78 -44.67 83.78
N GLU A 190 -3.18 -43.60 84.48
CA GLU A 190 -3.63 -42.35 83.87
C GLU A 190 -2.52 -41.67 83.06
N ARG A 191 -1.31 -41.57 83.61
CA ARG A 191 -0.14 -41.04 82.88
C ARG A 191 0.26 -41.90 81.68
N GLU A 192 0.02 -43.21 81.74
CA GLU A 192 0.25 -44.10 80.60
C GLU A 192 -0.77 -43.86 79.49
N LYS A 193 -2.05 -43.70 79.84
CA LYS A 193 -3.12 -43.31 78.89
C LYS A 193 -2.85 -41.94 78.25
N GLU A 194 -2.42 -40.95 79.03
CA GLU A 194 -2.05 -39.62 78.51
C GLU A 194 -0.88 -39.71 77.52
N ARG A 195 0.14 -40.53 77.82
CA ARG A 195 1.27 -40.77 76.89
C ARG A 195 0.83 -41.45 75.60
N GLU A 196 -0.07 -42.43 75.68
CA GLU A 196 -0.64 -43.07 74.50
C GLU A 196 -1.46 -42.09 73.66
N GLU A 197 -2.25 -41.23 74.30
CA GLU A 197 -3.05 -40.21 73.61
C GLU A 197 -2.16 -39.19 72.89
N LEU A 198 -1.14 -38.67 73.56
CA LEU A 198 -0.13 -37.80 72.96
C LEU A 198 0.62 -38.47 71.80
N ALA A 199 0.89 -39.77 71.89
CA ALA A 199 1.50 -40.53 70.81
C ALA A 199 0.56 -40.66 69.60
N ARG A 200 -0.73 -40.93 69.82
CA ARG A 200 -1.75 -40.95 68.76
C ARG A 200 -1.92 -39.59 68.10
N GLU A 201 -1.96 -38.51 68.89
CA GLU A 201 -2.05 -37.14 68.37
C GLU A 201 -0.84 -36.77 67.50
N ARG A 202 0.38 -37.13 67.95
CA ARG A 202 1.60 -36.92 67.15
C ARG A 202 1.57 -37.70 65.83
N ALA A 203 1.13 -38.97 65.87
CA ALA A 203 0.99 -39.79 64.68
C ALA A 203 -0.05 -39.21 63.71
N GLN A 204 -1.18 -38.73 64.21
CA GLN A 204 -2.23 -38.09 63.41
C GLN A 204 -1.73 -36.80 62.75
N ARG A 205 -1.04 -35.92 63.50
CA ARG A 205 -0.44 -34.70 62.93
C ARG A 205 0.61 -35.01 61.86
N GLN A 206 1.39 -36.07 62.05
CA GLN A 206 2.37 -36.49 61.05
C GLN A 206 1.70 -37.00 59.77
N ALA A 207 0.61 -37.76 59.89
CA ALA A 207 -0.20 -38.21 58.75
C ALA A 207 -0.84 -37.01 58.00
N GLU A 208 -1.40 -36.05 58.72
CA GLU A 208 -1.98 -34.83 58.14
C GLU A 208 -0.92 -34.00 57.38
N LEU A 209 0.29 -33.88 57.92
CA LEU A 209 1.40 -33.20 57.23
C LEU A 209 1.80 -33.92 55.94
N GLN A 210 1.85 -35.25 55.94
CA GLN A 210 2.14 -36.04 54.75
C GLN A 210 1.03 -35.93 53.69
N GLU A 211 -0.23 -35.92 54.11
CA GLU A 211 -1.36 -35.71 53.20
C GLU A 211 -1.33 -34.32 52.56
N ARG A 212 -1.06 -33.27 53.36
CA ARG A 212 -0.88 -31.90 52.84
C ARG A 212 0.32 -31.78 51.90
N GLN A 213 1.38 -32.56 52.10
CA GLN A 213 2.51 -32.61 51.17
C GLN A 213 2.10 -33.24 49.85
N LYS A 214 1.39 -34.38 49.87
CA LYS A 214 0.87 -35.01 48.65
C LYS A 214 -0.09 -34.11 47.88
N GLU A 215 -1.00 -33.43 48.57
CA GLU A 215 -1.91 -32.47 47.93
C GLU A 215 -1.15 -31.33 47.25
N ARG A 216 -0.07 -30.82 47.87
CA ARG A 216 0.78 -29.78 47.26
C ARG A 216 1.50 -30.29 46.01
N GLU A 217 2.02 -31.51 46.04
CA GLU A 217 2.68 -32.14 44.89
C GLU A 217 1.68 -32.39 43.74
N GLU A 218 0.47 -32.85 44.03
CA GLU A 218 -0.59 -33.04 43.04
C GLU A 218 -1.01 -31.71 42.40
N ARG A 219 -1.19 -30.65 43.20
CA ARG A 219 -1.50 -29.30 42.68
C ARG A 219 -0.37 -28.74 41.82
N LEU A 220 0.89 -29.05 42.12
CA LEU A 220 2.03 -28.64 41.29
C LEU A 220 2.01 -29.38 39.95
N LYS A 221 1.79 -30.69 39.94
CA LYS A 221 1.66 -31.47 38.69
C LYS A 221 0.50 -30.98 37.83
N GLU A 222 -0.66 -30.74 38.42
CA GLU A 222 -1.81 -30.20 37.70
C GLU A 222 -1.50 -28.83 37.08
N ARG A 223 -0.75 -27.97 37.79
CA ARG A 223 -0.31 -26.69 37.26
C ARG A 223 0.65 -26.86 36.08
N GLU A 224 1.62 -27.75 36.18
CA GLU A 224 2.58 -28.06 35.11
C GLU A 224 1.86 -28.59 33.86
N GLU A 225 0.92 -29.52 34.02
CA GLU A 225 0.10 -30.05 32.92
C GLU A 225 -0.71 -28.96 32.22
N ARG A 226 -1.32 -28.04 32.98
CA ARG A 226 -2.05 -26.89 32.40
C ARG A 226 -1.12 -25.92 31.66
N GLU A 227 0.11 -25.73 32.14
CA GLU A 227 1.09 -24.88 31.46
C GLU A 227 1.60 -25.53 30.16
N GLU A 228 1.81 -26.85 30.16
CA GLU A 228 2.15 -27.61 28.95
C GLU A 228 1.01 -27.61 27.93
N GLU A 229 -0.25 -27.76 28.36
CA GLU A 229 -1.41 -27.66 27.49
C GLU A 229 -1.50 -26.26 26.84
N LYS A 230 -1.25 -25.19 27.61
CA LYS A 230 -1.21 -23.82 27.08
C LYS A 230 -0.11 -23.67 26.03
N ARG A 231 1.10 -24.21 26.28
CA ARG A 231 2.20 -24.19 25.31
C ARG A 231 1.82 -24.93 24.02
N ARG A 232 1.21 -26.12 24.13
CA ARG A 232 0.75 -26.90 22.96
C ARG A 232 -0.28 -26.13 22.13
N ARG A 233 -1.25 -25.48 22.79
CA ARG A 233 -2.27 -24.66 22.10
C ARG A 233 -1.66 -23.44 21.40
N LEU A 234 -0.66 -22.80 22.00
CA LEU A 234 0.04 -21.69 21.36
C LEU A 234 0.81 -22.17 20.12
N ALA A 235 1.51 -23.29 20.22
CA ALA A 235 2.21 -23.89 19.07
C ALA A 235 1.24 -24.25 17.93
N GLU A 236 0.07 -24.83 18.23
CA GLU A 236 -0.97 -25.13 17.23
C GLU A 236 -1.50 -23.86 16.54
N VAL A 237 -1.66 -22.76 17.29
CA VAL A 237 -2.09 -21.47 16.72
C VAL A 237 -1.01 -20.88 15.81
N GLU A 238 0.27 -20.97 16.20
CA GLU A 238 1.40 -20.53 15.38
C GLU A 238 1.52 -21.36 14.09
N GLU A 239 1.37 -22.68 14.16
CA GLU A 239 1.36 -23.57 13.00
C GLU A 239 0.24 -23.21 12.02
N ARG A 240 -1.00 -23.04 12.51
CA ARG A 240 -2.14 -22.61 11.68
C ARG A 240 -1.95 -21.23 11.07
N ARG A 241 -1.23 -20.34 11.75
CA ARG A 241 -0.88 -19.03 11.21
C ARG A 241 0.12 -19.17 10.07
N ALA A 242 1.18 -19.96 10.25
CA ALA A 242 2.17 -20.22 9.21
C ALA A 242 1.52 -20.86 7.97
N GLU A 243 0.61 -21.82 8.15
CA GLU A 243 -0.14 -22.44 7.05
C GLU A 243 -0.99 -21.41 6.29
N ARG A 244 -1.66 -20.49 6.98
CA ARG A 244 -2.43 -19.41 6.33
C ARG A 244 -1.51 -18.46 5.55
N GLU A 245 -0.36 -18.11 6.10
CA GLU A 245 0.62 -17.23 5.44
C GLU A 245 1.24 -17.91 4.20
N GLU A 246 1.41 -19.24 4.21
CA GLU A 246 1.84 -20.01 3.04
C GLU A 246 0.76 -20.04 1.95
N ARG A 247 -0.49 -20.35 2.30
CA ARG A 247 -1.62 -20.33 1.35
C ARG A 247 -1.83 -18.95 0.71
N LEU A 248 -1.62 -17.87 1.47
CA LEU A 248 -1.69 -16.51 0.91
C LEU A 248 -0.59 -16.26 -0.12
N ARG A 249 0.63 -16.74 0.14
CA ARG A 249 1.75 -16.66 -0.83
C ARG A 249 1.46 -17.47 -2.10
N GLU A 250 0.90 -18.68 -1.96
CA GLU A 250 0.50 -19.50 -3.12
C GLU A 250 -0.58 -18.80 -3.97
N ILE A 251 -1.57 -18.17 -3.33
CA ILE A 251 -2.60 -17.40 -4.04
C ILE A 251 -2.00 -16.20 -4.79
N GLU A 252 -1.01 -15.53 -4.19
CA GLU A 252 -0.32 -14.39 -4.80
C GLU A 252 0.51 -14.84 -6.01
N GLU A 253 1.26 -15.94 -5.90
CA GLU A 253 2.02 -16.53 -7.02
C GLU A 253 1.10 -16.93 -8.19
N LEU A 254 -0.03 -17.59 -7.91
CA LEU A 254 -1.02 -17.94 -8.94
C LEU A 254 -1.63 -16.70 -9.60
N ARG A 255 -1.78 -15.61 -8.85
CA ARG A 255 -2.27 -14.33 -9.38
C ARG A 255 -1.25 -13.69 -10.30
N GLU A 256 0.02 -13.67 -9.91
CA GLU A 256 1.12 -13.17 -10.74
C GLU A 256 1.26 -13.98 -12.03
N GLU A 257 1.20 -15.32 -11.94
CA GLU A 257 1.23 -16.19 -13.12
C GLU A 257 0.06 -15.91 -14.08
N ARG A 258 -1.15 -15.70 -13.53
CA ARG A 258 -2.32 -15.33 -14.36
C ARG A 258 -2.12 -13.99 -15.07
N ILE A 259 -1.55 -13.00 -14.40
CA ILE A 259 -1.24 -11.69 -14.99
C ILE A 259 -0.20 -11.84 -16.09
N GLN A 260 0.86 -12.62 -15.86
CA GLN A 260 1.89 -12.88 -16.86
C GLN A 260 1.31 -13.56 -18.11
N ARG A 261 0.51 -14.61 -17.95
CA ARG A 261 -0.15 -15.29 -19.09
C ARG A 261 -1.08 -14.36 -19.86
N GLN A 262 -1.75 -13.42 -19.18
CA GLN A 262 -2.59 -12.41 -19.84
C GLN A 262 -1.74 -11.43 -20.66
N ASN A 263 -0.61 -10.98 -20.12
CA ASN A 263 0.31 -10.09 -20.84
C ASN A 263 0.89 -10.78 -22.08
N GLU A 264 1.32 -12.04 -21.98
CA GLU A 264 1.78 -12.83 -23.12
C GLU A 264 0.70 -12.99 -24.20
N MET A 265 -0.57 -13.16 -23.79
CA MET A 265 -1.69 -13.23 -24.74
C MET A 265 -1.88 -11.90 -25.47
N ASN A 266 -1.85 -10.79 -24.74
CA ASN A 266 -1.99 -9.43 -25.30
C ASN A 266 -0.82 -9.12 -26.27
N GLU A 267 0.41 -9.49 -25.93
CA GLU A 267 1.58 -9.33 -26.80
C GLU A 267 1.45 -10.14 -28.10
N ARG A 268 0.97 -11.39 -28.02
CA ARG A 268 0.70 -12.19 -29.23
C ARG A 268 -0.42 -11.60 -30.07
N GLU A 269 -1.39 -10.91 -29.47
CA GLU A 269 -2.46 -10.23 -30.20
C GLU A 269 -1.95 -8.98 -30.91
N THR A 270 -1.15 -8.14 -30.23
CA THR A 270 -0.53 -6.97 -30.86
C THR A 270 0.42 -7.37 -31.99
N GLU A 271 1.16 -8.46 -31.85
CA GLU A 271 2.01 -9.02 -32.92
C GLU A 271 1.19 -9.50 -34.13
N ARG A 272 0.05 -10.17 -33.90
CA ARG A 272 -0.85 -10.59 -34.99
C ARG A 272 -1.45 -9.40 -35.72
N GLU A 273 -1.89 -8.39 -34.99
CA GLU A 273 -2.44 -7.16 -35.58
C GLU A 273 -1.36 -6.38 -36.37
N GLY A 274 -0.13 -6.35 -35.86
CA GLY A 274 1.03 -5.79 -36.58
C GLY A 274 1.27 -6.49 -37.92
N ARG A 275 1.32 -7.83 -37.92
CA ARG A 275 1.46 -8.63 -39.15
C ARG A 275 0.30 -8.44 -40.13
N ARG A 276 -0.92 -8.26 -39.62
CA ARG A 276 -2.09 -7.96 -40.45
C ARG A 276 -1.94 -6.60 -41.16
N LYS A 277 -1.55 -5.56 -40.43
CA LYS A 277 -1.30 -4.22 -40.99
C LYS A 277 -0.19 -4.25 -42.04
N GLU A 278 0.90 -4.96 -41.77
CA GLU A 278 1.99 -5.16 -42.73
C GLU A 278 1.50 -5.84 -44.02
N HIS A 279 0.67 -6.88 -43.91
CA HIS A 279 0.08 -7.55 -45.06
C HIS A 279 -0.85 -6.61 -45.87
N GLU A 280 -1.67 -5.81 -45.19
CA GLU A 280 -2.53 -4.81 -45.84
C GLU A 280 -1.70 -3.74 -46.56
N GLU A 281 -0.61 -3.27 -45.96
CA GLU A 281 0.31 -2.30 -46.56
C GLU A 281 0.97 -2.86 -47.83
N ARG A 282 1.49 -4.09 -47.77
CA ARG A 282 2.04 -4.76 -48.97
C ARG A 282 0.99 -4.92 -50.07
N THR A 283 -0.25 -5.21 -49.69
CA THR A 283 -1.35 -5.33 -50.66
C THR A 283 -1.66 -3.97 -51.32
N ARG A 284 -1.66 -2.89 -50.53
CA ARG A 284 -1.80 -1.52 -51.04
C ARG A 284 -0.64 -1.14 -51.97
N GLU A 285 0.60 -1.45 -51.59
CA GLU A 285 1.79 -1.21 -52.40
C GLU A 285 1.72 -1.92 -53.76
N VAL A 286 1.35 -3.21 -53.77
CA VAL A 286 1.16 -3.97 -55.02
C VAL A 286 0.07 -3.36 -55.89
N THR A 287 -1.01 -2.89 -55.28
CA THR A 287 -2.12 -2.25 -56.00
C THR A 287 -1.68 -0.93 -56.63
N LEU A 288 -0.93 -0.11 -55.88
CA LEU A 288 -0.37 1.15 -56.39
C LEU A 288 0.62 0.92 -57.53
N ARG A 289 1.53 -0.05 -57.40
CA ARG A 289 2.45 -0.42 -58.50
C ARG A 289 1.72 -0.89 -59.75
N ARG A 290 0.61 -1.62 -59.60
CA ARG A 290 -0.23 -2.00 -60.74
C ARG A 290 -0.88 -0.81 -61.42
N LEU A 291 -1.31 0.20 -60.64
CA LEU A 291 -1.87 1.43 -61.20
C LEU A 291 -0.80 2.27 -61.90
N GLU A 292 0.39 2.36 -61.31
CA GLU A 292 1.55 3.05 -61.91
C GLU A 292 1.91 2.43 -63.27
N ILE A 293 2.01 1.09 -63.35
CA ILE A 293 2.25 0.38 -64.62
C ILE A 293 1.17 0.68 -65.65
N LYS A 294 -0.11 0.73 -65.26
CA LYS A 294 -1.20 1.07 -66.19
C LYS A 294 -1.09 2.50 -66.72
N VAL A 295 -0.75 3.45 -65.86
CA VAL A 295 -0.55 4.85 -66.26
C VAL A 295 0.65 4.95 -67.22
N ASP A 296 1.73 4.23 -66.95
CA ASP A 296 2.89 4.18 -67.85
C ASP A 296 2.52 3.55 -69.21
N GLU A 297 1.73 2.49 -69.22
CA GLU A 297 1.21 1.86 -70.46
C GLU A 297 0.35 2.85 -71.26
N GLU A 298 -0.59 3.54 -70.61
CA GLU A 298 -1.44 4.57 -71.23
C GLU A 298 -0.59 5.72 -71.81
N MET A 299 0.41 6.19 -71.08
CA MET A 299 1.33 7.24 -71.52
C MET A 299 2.20 6.78 -72.71
N ILE A 300 2.65 5.52 -72.73
CA ILE A 300 3.38 4.96 -73.88
C ILE A 300 2.48 4.89 -75.11
N GLU A 301 1.22 4.50 -74.95
CA GLU A 301 0.26 4.42 -76.04
C GLU A 301 -0.13 5.80 -76.58
N GLU A 302 -0.28 6.80 -75.70
CA GLU A 302 -0.47 8.20 -76.09
C GLU A 302 0.74 8.74 -76.87
N ARG A 303 1.97 8.53 -76.37
CA ARG A 303 3.20 8.91 -77.09
C ARG A 303 3.34 8.20 -78.43
N ARG A 304 2.82 6.97 -78.56
CA ARG A 304 2.80 6.25 -79.83
C ARG A 304 1.84 6.91 -80.81
N LYS A 305 0.60 7.19 -80.40
CA LYS A 305 -0.38 7.92 -81.23
C LYS A 305 0.15 9.27 -81.67
N GLU A 306 0.77 10.03 -80.76
CA GLU A 306 1.38 11.33 -81.05
C GLU A 306 2.54 11.20 -82.08
N ARG A 307 3.31 10.11 -82.06
CA ARG A 307 4.34 9.84 -83.08
C ARG A 307 3.74 9.48 -84.44
N GLU A 308 2.66 8.70 -84.44
CA GLU A 308 1.94 8.33 -85.66
C GLU A 308 1.34 9.60 -86.32
N GLU A 309 0.69 10.47 -85.54
CA GLU A 309 0.17 11.76 -85.98
C GLU A 309 1.27 12.68 -86.54
N ARG A 310 2.39 12.84 -85.82
CA ARG A 310 3.54 13.63 -86.32
C ARG A 310 4.12 13.07 -87.62
N GLU A 311 4.10 11.75 -87.81
CA GLU A 311 4.60 11.15 -89.05
C GLU A 311 3.61 11.37 -90.20
N GLU A 312 2.30 11.30 -89.94
CA GLU A 312 1.26 11.71 -90.89
C GLU A 312 1.42 13.19 -91.28
N GLU A 313 1.63 14.09 -90.32
CA GLU A 313 1.94 15.50 -90.56
C GLU A 313 3.21 15.67 -91.41
N ARG A 314 4.27 14.90 -91.14
CA ARG A 314 5.51 14.93 -91.96
C ARG A 314 5.27 14.45 -93.38
N VAL A 315 4.44 13.43 -93.58
CA VAL A 315 4.05 12.95 -94.90
C VAL A 315 3.25 14.02 -95.64
N GLN A 316 2.29 14.67 -94.98
CA GLN A 316 1.54 15.79 -95.55
C GLN A 316 2.46 16.98 -95.89
N HIS A 317 3.37 17.35 -94.99
CA HIS A 317 4.35 18.40 -95.21
C HIS A 317 5.30 18.07 -96.38
N ARG A 318 5.75 16.82 -96.50
CA ARG A 318 6.55 16.36 -97.65
C ARG A 318 5.77 16.51 -98.96
N LYS A 319 4.50 16.09 -98.97
CA LYS A 319 3.61 16.27 -100.12
C LYS A 319 3.43 17.75 -100.48
N ALA A 320 3.24 18.62 -99.49
CA ALA A 320 3.17 20.06 -99.70
C ALA A 320 4.49 20.65 -100.26
N ILE A 321 5.65 20.16 -99.81
CA ILE A 321 6.95 20.53 -100.40
C ILE A 321 7.02 20.08 -101.86
N GLU A 322 6.60 18.86 -102.18
CA GLU A 322 6.57 18.35 -103.55
C GLU A 322 5.65 19.17 -104.45
N GLU A 323 4.45 19.53 -103.97
CA GLU A 323 3.51 20.43 -104.65
C GLU A 323 4.11 21.83 -104.82
N MET A 324 4.75 22.40 -103.80
CA MET A 324 5.47 23.68 -103.92
C MET A 324 6.63 23.59 -104.90
N ALA A 325 7.36 22.47 -104.94
CA ALA A 325 8.44 22.26 -105.90
C ALA A 325 7.89 22.14 -107.34
N GLN A 326 6.73 21.51 -107.51
CA GLN A 326 6.00 21.47 -108.78
C GLN A 326 5.54 22.87 -109.20
N HIS A 327 4.90 23.63 -108.31
CA HIS A 327 4.55 25.03 -108.56
C HIS A 327 5.78 25.89 -108.83
N ARG A 328 6.92 25.65 -108.17
CA ARG A 328 8.17 26.35 -108.46
C ARG A 328 8.68 26.03 -109.86
N LYS A 329 8.57 24.79 -110.32
CA LYS A 329 8.86 24.42 -111.72
C LYS A 329 7.89 25.11 -112.69
N GLU A 330 6.61 25.16 -112.37
CA GLU A 330 5.60 25.90 -113.16
C GLU A 330 5.90 27.40 -113.20
N ILE A 331 6.26 28.00 -112.06
CA ILE A 331 6.70 29.39 -111.97
C ILE A 331 7.99 29.60 -112.76
N ASP A 332 8.96 28.68 -112.71
CA ASP A 332 10.19 28.77 -113.50
C ASP A 332 9.88 28.66 -115.00
N ILE A 333 8.94 27.81 -115.40
CA ILE A 333 8.41 27.74 -116.79
C ILE A 333 7.74 29.07 -117.15
N ILE A 334 6.82 29.58 -116.32
CA ILE A 334 6.14 30.87 -116.53
C ILE A 334 7.16 32.01 -116.53
N LEU A 335 8.20 32.00 -115.70
CA LEU A 335 9.26 33.01 -115.67
C LEU A 335 10.18 32.88 -116.88
N GLN A 336 10.37 31.68 -117.41
CA GLN A 336 11.10 31.44 -118.65
C GLN A 336 10.27 31.89 -119.86
N GLU A 337 8.95 31.65 -119.86
CA GLU A 337 7.97 32.24 -120.77
C GLU A 337 7.92 33.76 -120.60
N PHE A 338 7.98 34.27 -119.37
CA PHE A 338 7.96 35.69 -119.05
C PHE A 338 9.25 36.37 -119.48
N LYS A 339 10.41 35.73 -119.33
CA LYS A 339 11.70 36.18 -119.89
C LYS A 339 11.72 36.08 -121.41
N SER A 340 11.05 35.08 -121.98
CA SER A 340 10.84 34.96 -123.42
C SER A 340 9.86 36.03 -123.92
N SER A 341 8.91 36.47 -123.10
CA SER A 341 8.05 37.62 -123.32
C SER A 341 8.68 38.94 -122.85
N GLU A 342 9.77 38.94 -122.09
CA GLU A 342 10.55 40.14 -121.70
C GLU A 342 11.48 40.56 -122.85
N LYS A 343 11.78 39.63 -123.79
CA LYS A 343 12.16 39.98 -125.17
C LYS A 343 11.04 40.71 -125.93
N ILE A 344 9.85 40.82 -125.36
CA ILE A 344 8.70 41.63 -125.80
C ILE A 344 8.25 42.51 -124.62
N GLY A 345 9.17 43.30 -124.05
CA GLY A 345 8.91 44.60 -123.40
C GLY A 345 7.82 44.74 -122.32
N ASN A 346 8.27 45.17 -121.14
CA ASN A 346 7.54 45.76 -120.00
C ASN A 346 6.85 44.78 -119.03
N PHE A 347 7.26 44.77 -117.75
CA PHE A 347 6.48 45.40 -116.67
C PHE A 347 7.16 45.35 -115.28
N ASN A 348 6.91 46.44 -114.53
CA ASN A 348 7.32 46.78 -113.17
C ASN A 348 7.15 45.67 -112.09
N ARG A 349 8.17 45.45 -111.23
CA ARG A 349 8.03 44.67 -109.98
C ARG A 349 8.67 45.41 -108.79
N SER A 350 7.83 45.99 -107.93
CA SER A 350 8.20 46.59 -106.63
C SER A 350 7.28 46.17 -105.45
N ASP A 351 6.15 45.47 -105.69
CA ASP A 351 5.12 45.31 -104.66
C ASP A 351 5.11 43.98 -103.89
N ASP A 352 5.66 42.89 -104.45
CA ASP A 352 5.58 41.56 -103.80
C ASP A 352 6.54 41.37 -102.62
N GLY A 353 7.75 41.93 -102.69
CA GLY A 353 8.67 41.91 -101.54
C GLY A 353 8.11 42.68 -100.34
N ALA A 354 7.45 43.81 -100.61
CA ALA A 354 6.79 44.61 -99.57
C ALA A 354 5.55 43.93 -98.97
N ARG A 355 4.90 43.01 -99.70
CA ARG A 355 3.83 42.17 -99.14
C ARG A 355 4.38 41.12 -98.18
N ARG A 356 5.46 40.43 -98.55
CA ARG A 356 6.03 39.37 -97.71
C ARG A 356 6.59 39.88 -96.37
N ILE A 357 7.18 41.07 -96.36
CA ILE A 357 7.66 41.69 -95.12
C ILE A 357 6.48 41.98 -94.18
N ARG A 358 5.38 42.54 -94.70
CA ARG A 358 4.17 42.80 -93.91
C ARG A 358 3.54 41.54 -93.33
N GLU A 359 3.54 40.43 -94.08
CA GLU A 359 3.06 39.14 -93.56
C GLU A 359 3.91 38.67 -92.37
N LEU A 360 5.24 38.77 -92.47
CA LEU A 360 6.13 38.37 -91.38
C LEU A 360 5.96 39.26 -90.14
N GLU A 361 5.77 40.57 -90.32
CA GLU A 361 5.48 41.50 -89.22
C GLU A 361 4.18 41.13 -88.49
N ILE A 362 3.12 40.78 -89.24
CA ILE A 362 1.84 40.33 -88.66
C ILE A 362 2.02 39.02 -87.88
N THR A 363 2.74 38.04 -88.44
CA THR A 363 2.98 36.77 -87.73
C THR A 363 3.81 36.96 -86.46
N ASN A 364 4.84 37.82 -86.49
CA ASN A 364 5.67 38.08 -85.33
C ASN A 364 4.90 38.83 -84.23
N ALA A 365 4.01 39.77 -84.61
CA ALA A 365 3.09 40.40 -83.67
C ALA A 365 2.15 39.38 -83.01
N SER A 366 1.58 38.46 -83.80
CA SER A 366 0.71 37.39 -83.29
C SER A 366 1.44 36.50 -82.27
N LEU A 367 2.62 35.99 -82.62
CA LEU A 367 3.44 35.15 -81.72
C LEU A 367 3.84 35.89 -80.44
N SER A 368 4.15 37.20 -80.53
CA SER A 368 4.45 38.00 -79.34
C SER A 368 3.25 38.12 -78.40
N THR A 369 2.02 38.19 -78.92
CA THR A 369 0.81 38.23 -78.07
C THR A 369 0.51 36.90 -77.41
N GLU A 370 0.73 35.78 -78.12
CA GLU A 370 0.56 34.44 -77.56
C GLU A 370 1.60 34.16 -76.45
N LEU A 371 2.84 34.60 -76.64
CA LEU A 371 3.89 34.48 -75.62
C LEU A 371 3.52 35.20 -74.32
N GLU A 372 2.99 36.42 -74.41
CA GLU A 372 2.54 37.17 -73.23
C GLU A 372 1.32 36.52 -72.55
N LYS A 373 0.42 35.90 -73.32
CA LYS A 373 -0.69 35.12 -72.78
C LYS A 373 -0.19 33.91 -71.98
N VAL A 374 0.74 33.13 -72.53
CA VAL A 374 1.34 31.97 -71.85
C VAL A 374 2.09 32.39 -70.58
N LYS A 375 2.83 33.51 -70.61
CA LYS A 375 3.47 34.06 -69.40
C LYS A 375 2.44 34.44 -68.32
N ALA A 376 1.31 35.01 -68.71
CA ALA A 376 0.25 35.36 -67.77
C ALA A 376 -0.37 34.11 -67.11
N GLU A 377 -0.63 33.06 -67.89
CA GLU A 377 -1.15 31.78 -67.39
C GLU A 377 -0.15 31.09 -66.44
N LEU A 378 1.14 31.06 -66.78
CA LEU A 378 2.19 30.49 -65.92
C LEU A 378 2.30 31.23 -64.57
N ASN A 379 2.19 32.55 -64.59
CA ASN A 379 2.19 33.36 -63.37
C ASN A 379 0.95 33.12 -62.51
N LEU A 380 -0.20 32.79 -63.10
CA LEU A 380 -1.41 32.42 -62.36
C LEU A 380 -1.22 31.08 -61.65
N ILE A 381 -0.78 30.05 -62.38
CA ILE A 381 -0.53 28.71 -61.83
C ILE A 381 0.48 28.76 -60.68
N LYS A 382 1.55 29.57 -60.82
CA LYS A 382 2.54 29.77 -59.76
C LYS A 382 1.91 30.29 -58.47
N ARG A 383 1.01 31.28 -58.57
CA ARG A 383 0.33 31.86 -57.39
C ARG A 383 -0.62 30.86 -56.73
N GLU A 384 -1.31 30.04 -57.51
CA GLU A 384 -2.19 28.99 -56.99
C GLU A 384 -1.40 27.92 -56.23
N MET A 385 -0.29 27.47 -56.80
CA MET A 385 0.62 26.52 -56.14
C MET A 385 1.19 27.07 -54.82
N GLU A 386 1.61 28.35 -54.79
CA GLU A 386 2.08 29.02 -53.56
C GLU A 386 0.96 29.18 -52.52
N ALA A 387 -0.30 29.32 -52.93
CA ALA A 387 -1.44 29.35 -52.02
C ALA A 387 -1.71 27.96 -51.41
N ASP A 388 -1.64 26.91 -52.21
CA ASP A 388 -1.84 25.54 -51.73
C ASP A 388 -0.69 25.06 -50.83
N GLN A 389 0.55 25.43 -51.15
CA GLN A 389 1.69 25.17 -50.26
C GLN A 389 1.49 25.80 -48.88
N ARG A 390 0.96 27.03 -48.80
CA ARG A 390 0.63 27.67 -47.52
C ARG A 390 -0.47 26.94 -46.75
N LYS A 391 -1.48 26.40 -47.44
CA LYS A 391 -2.53 25.57 -46.80
C LYS A 391 -1.94 24.29 -46.22
N VAL A 392 -1.06 23.61 -46.97
CA VAL A 392 -0.40 22.37 -46.50
C VAL A 392 0.49 22.65 -45.28
N SER A 393 1.27 23.74 -45.29
CA SER A 393 2.07 24.14 -44.12
C SER A 393 1.19 24.42 -42.90
N SER A 394 0.07 25.13 -43.06
CA SER A 394 -0.87 25.38 -41.95
C SER A 394 -1.49 24.11 -41.39
N LEU A 395 -1.79 23.12 -42.25
CA LEU A 395 -2.29 21.79 -41.84
C LEU A 395 -1.23 21.01 -41.07
N MET A 396 0.03 21.07 -41.49
CA MET A 396 1.13 20.44 -40.76
C MET A 396 1.33 21.06 -39.38
N ASP A 397 1.26 22.39 -39.26
CA ASP A 397 1.35 23.07 -37.96
C ASP A 397 0.16 22.68 -37.05
N TYR A 398 -1.04 22.58 -37.63
CA TYR A 398 -2.21 22.08 -36.92
C TYR A 398 -2.01 20.63 -36.45
N MET A 399 -1.55 19.72 -37.32
CA MET A 399 -1.28 18.33 -36.94
C MET A 399 -0.20 18.22 -35.86
N ALA A 400 0.83 19.04 -35.91
CA ALA A 400 1.87 19.09 -34.87
C ALA A 400 1.30 19.48 -33.49
N LEU A 401 0.27 20.33 -33.44
CA LEU A 401 -0.44 20.68 -32.21
C LEU A 401 -1.32 19.55 -31.66
N TYR A 402 -1.78 18.63 -32.51
CA TYR A 402 -2.65 17.50 -32.13
C TYR A 402 -1.91 16.17 -31.99
N GLN A 403 -0.62 16.10 -32.31
CA GLN A 403 0.23 14.93 -32.06
C GLN A 403 0.68 14.84 -30.59
N LEU A 404 -0.25 14.96 -29.63
CA LEU A 404 -0.04 14.41 -28.29
C LEU A 404 -0.25 12.89 -28.41
N PRO A 405 0.69 12.02 -27.98
CA PRO A 405 0.68 10.59 -28.32
C PRO A 405 -0.48 9.77 -27.76
N ASN A 406 -1.41 10.41 -27.03
CA ASN A 406 -2.48 9.72 -26.33
C ASN A 406 -3.63 10.71 -26.08
N ASP A 407 -4.81 10.46 -26.66
CA ASP A 407 -6.02 11.27 -26.45
C ASP A 407 -6.31 11.48 -24.95
N LYS A 408 -5.95 10.48 -24.13
CA LYS A 408 -6.02 10.58 -22.68
C LYS A 408 -5.16 11.70 -22.12
N VAL A 409 -3.92 11.87 -22.60
CA VAL A 409 -3.01 12.93 -22.14
C VAL A 409 -3.55 14.31 -22.53
N ALA A 410 -4.10 14.43 -23.74
CA ALA A 410 -4.76 15.66 -24.18
C ALA A 410 -5.98 15.99 -23.32
N ASP A 411 -6.83 14.99 -23.02
CA ASP A 411 -8.00 15.14 -22.17
C ASP A 411 -7.63 15.47 -20.71
N PHE A 412 -6.58 14.84 -20.16
CA PHE A 412 -6.02 15.22 -18.87
C PHE A 412 -5.53 16.67 -18.86
N ASN A 413 -4.83 17.11 -19.92
CA ASN A 413 -4.35 18.49 -20.02
C ASN A 413 -5.50 19.51 -20.13
N ARG A 414 -6.59 19.16 -20.82
CA ARG A 414 -7.83 19.97 -20.82
C ARG A 414 -8.40 20.10 -19.41
N LEU A 415 -8.49 19.00 -18.67
CA LEU A 415 -8.99 19.04 -17.28
C LEU A 415 -8.06 19.81 -16.34
N LYS A 416 -6.73 19.73 -16.52
CA LYS A 416 -5.77 20.59 -15.79
C LYS A 416 -5.99 22.06 -16.08
N ASN A 417 -6.17 22.40 -17.35
CA ASN A 417 -6.44 23.77 -17.76
C ASN A 417 -7.74 24.30 -17.14
N LEU A 418 -8.79 23.48 -17.00
CA LEU A 418 -10.02 23.85 -16.28
C LEU A 418 -9.72 24.25 -14.83
N VAL A 419 -8.95 23.45 -14.10
CA VAL A 419 -8.53 23.72 -12.71
C VAL A 419 -7.72 25.02 -12.63
N VAL A 420 -6.76 25.21 -13.53
CA VAL A 420 -5.92 26.43 -13.56
C VAL A 420 -6.76 27.67 -13.86
N CYS A 421 -7.69 27.60 -14.81
CA CYS A 421 -8.60 28.72 -15.11
C CYS A 421 -9.50 29.05 -13.91
N ALA A 422 -9.98 28.06 -13.19
CA ALA A 422 -10.75 28.26 -11.97
C ALA A 422 -9.89 28.90 -10.86
N GLN A 423 -8.66 28.44 -10.64
CA GLN A 423 -7.73 29.05 -9.67
C GLN A 423 -7.43 30.51 -10.03
N GLN A 424 -7.21 30.82 -11.31
CA GLN A 424 -7.02 32.21 -11.79
C GLN A 424 -8.26 33.08 -11.56
N LYS A 425 -9.46 32.52 -11.75
CA LYS A 425 -10.71 33.24 -11.53
C LYS A 425 -10.91 33.55 -10.04
N ILE A 426 -10.61 32.59 -9.15
CA ILE A 426 -10.65 32.80 -7.70
C ILE A 426 -9.58 33.78 -7.25
N SER A 427 -8.35 33.67 -7.76
CA SER A 427 -7.27 34.59 -7.38
C SER A 427 -7.65 36.03 -7.70
N LYS A 428 -8.21 36.27 -8.89
CA LYS A 428 -8.78 37.57 -9.30
C LYS A 428 -9.90 38.02 -8.36
N ALA A 429 -10.82 37.13 -7.96
CA ALA A 429 -11.88 37.46 -7.02
C ALA A 429 -11.37 37.80 -5.60
N SER A 430 -10.18 37.31 -5.23
CA SER A 430 -9.51 37.62 -3.96
C SER A 430 -8.59 38.85 -4.01
N ASP A 431 -8.47 39.52 -5.16
CA ASP A 431 -7.49 40.58 -5.42
C ASP A 431 -6.02 40.14 -5.21
N LEU A 432 -5.72 38.86 -5.47
CA LEU A 432 -4.38 38.29 -5.34
C LEU A 432 -3.88 37.76 -6.69
N GLU A 433 -2.58 37.92 -6.95
CA GLU A 433 -1.93 37.21 -8.04
C GLU A 433 -1.93 35.70 -7.77
N LEU A 434 -2.01 34.88 -8.82
CA LEU A 434 -2.12 33.42 -8.67
C LEU A 434 -0.99 32.81 -7.80
N PRO A 435 0.29 33.19 -7.94
CA PRO A 435 1.36 32.67 -7.07
C PRO A 435 1.17 33.09 -5.60
N SER A 436 0.75 34.35 -5.37
CA SER A 436 0.46 34.86 -4.03
C SER A 436 -0.72 34.14 -3.41
N TRP A 437 -1.79 33.92 -4.16
CA TRP A 437 -2.96 33.16 -3.72
C TRP A 437 -2.59 31.74 -3.26
N LEU A 438 -1.84 31.00 -4.08
CA LEU A 438 -1.35 29.66 -3.71
C LEU A 438 -0.46 29.69 -2.45
N THR A 439 0.37 30.73 -2.30
CA THR A 439 1.23 30.90 -1.13
C THR A 439 0.41 31.21 0.14
N THR A 440 -0.66 32.00 0.00
CA THR A 440 -1.57 32.34 1.12
C THR A 440 -2.37 31.14 1.61
N LEU A 441 -2.72 30.18 0.73
CA LEU A 441 -3.32 28.91 1.15
C LEU A 441 -2.37 28.04 1.99
N GLY A 442 -1.06 28.30 1.87
CA GLY A 442 -0.01 27.61 2.61
C GLY A 442 0.24 26.18 2.13
N THR A 443 1.23 25.53 2.75
CA THR A 443 1.58 24.13 2.49
C THR A 443 0.81 23.15 3.36
N SER A 444 -0.33 23.57 3.94
CA SER A 444 -1.13 22.71 4.83
C SER A 444 -1.40 21.37 4.13
N PRO A 445 -1.04 20.22 4.74
CA PRO A 445 -1.36 18.91 4.19
C PRO A 445 -2.86 18.61 4.30
N ASP A 446 -3.57 19.33 5.17
CA ASP A 446 -5.00 19.19 5.36
C ASP A 446 -5.77 20.07 4.36
N THR A 447 -6.52 19.40 3.49
CA THR A 447 -7.41 19.97 2.47
C THR A 447 -8.52 20.82 3.09
N GLU A 448 -9.05 20.42 4.26
CA GLU A 448 -10.14 21.15 4.94
C GLU A 448 -9.68 22.54 5.39
N SER A 449 -8.48 22.62 5.97
CA SER A 449 -7.87 23.88 6.39
C SER A 449 -7.72 24.86 5.22
N ARG A 450 -7.32 24.38 4.04
CA ARG A 450 -7.18 25.25 2.85
C ARG A 450 -8.53 25.74 2.32
N TYR A 451 -9.56 24.91 2.38
CA TYR A 451 -10.93 25.30 2.06
C TYR A 451 -11.40 26.43 2.99
N GLN A 452 -11.18 26.30 4.29
CA GLN A 452 -11.54 27.32 5.27
C GLN A 452 -10.78 28.64 5.06
N ILE A 453 -9.47 28.58 4.73
CA ILE A 453 -8.69 29.76 4.37
C ILE A 453 -9.27 30.43 3.12
N THR A 454 -9.63 29.65 2.09
CA THR A 454 -10.24 30.17 0.86
C THR A 454 -11.57 30.87 1.14
N GLN A 455 -12.42 30.27 1.97
CA GLN A 455 -13.67 30.90 2.40
C GLN A 455 -13.42 32.19 3.18
N ALA A 456 -12.46 32.20 4.11
CA ALA A 456 -12.13 33.39 4.90
C ALA A 456 -11.65 34.54 4.00
N LEU A 457 -10.76 34.27 3.05
CA LEU A 457 -10.26 35.26 2.09
C LEU A 457 -11.36 35.89 1.24
N LEU A 458 -12.37 35.10 0.86
CA LEU A 458 -13.45 35.55 -0.03
C LEU A 458 -14.68 36.09 0.71
N LYS A 459 -14.85 35.78 2.01
CA LYS A 459 -16.00 36.22 2.82
C LYS A 459 -16.04 37.74 3.02
N GLU A 460 -14.88 38.38 3.06
CA GLU A 460 -14.76 39.83 3.26
C GLU A 460 -14.83 40.63 1.93
N LYS A 461 -14.88 39.93 0.80
CA LYS A 461 -14.83 40.53 -0.54
C LYS A 461 -16.23 40.55 -1.17
N ASN A 462 -16.49 41.57 -1.99
CA ASN A 462 -17.72 41.64 -2.78
C ASN A 462 -17.60 40.74 -4.02
N ILE A 463 -17.68 39.42 -3.79
CA ILE A 463 -17.61 38.41 -4.86
C ILE A 463 -18.93 38.34 -5.64
N ASP A 464 -18.83 38.03 -6.92
CA ASP A 464 -20.00 37.83 -7.79
C ASP A 464 -20.84 36.61 -7.36
N ILE A 465 -22.08 36.55 -7.85
CA ILE A 465 -23.03 35.48 -7.50
C ILE A 465 -22.49 34.11 -7.95
N VAL A 466 -21.78 34.07 -9.08
CA VAL A 466 -21.20 32.86 -9.66
C VAL A 466 -20.13 32.26 -8.74
N THR A 467 -19.18 33.07 -8.28
CA THR A 467 -18.13 32.68 -7.32
C THR A 467 -18.76 32.27 -6.00
N ARG A 468 -19.77 33.01 -5.52
CA ARG A 468 -20.48 32.65 -4.29
C ARG A 468 -21.19 31.30 -4.40
N ASN A 469 -21.81 31.00 -5.53
CA ASN A 469 -22.45 29.71 -5.77
C ASN A 469 -21.41 28.59 -5.86
N PHE A 470 -20.30 28.82 -6.56
CA PHE A 470 -19.19 27.87 -6.64
C PHE A 470 -18.63 27.51 -5.25
N LEU A 471 -18.43 28.50 -4.36
CA LEU A 471 -17.93 28.27 -3.00
C LEU A 471 -18.89 27.45 -2.10
N ARG A 472 -20.14 27.23 -2.51
CA ARG A 472 -21.06 26.32 -1.80
C ARG A 472 -20.80 24.85 -2.13
N HIS A 473 -20.09 24.56 -3.23
CA HIS A 473 -19.69 23.22 -3.63
C HIS A 473 -18.32 22.90 -3.05
N LYS A 474 -18.31 22.38 -1.81
CA LYS A 474 -17.10 22.14 -1.03
C LYS A 474 -16.10 21.26 -1.79
N GLU A 475 -16.58 20.18 -2.39
CA GLU A 475 -15.80 19.22 -3.16
C GLU A 475 -15.11 19.89 -4.36
N ALA A 476 -15.80 20.80 -5.04
CA ALA A 476 -15.25 21.53 -6.19
C ALA A 476 -14.14 22.50 -5.78
N VAL A 477 -14.29 23.16 -4.63
CA VAL A 477 -13.25 24.04 -4.09
C VAL A 477 -12.03 23.23 -3.62
N ILE A 478 -12.25 22.04 -3.05
CA ILE A 478 -11.19 21.11 -2.64
C ILE A 478 -10.25 20.81 -3.82
N TYR A 479 -10.81 20.49 -4.99
CA TYR A 479 -10.03 20.24 -6.22
C TYR A 479 -9.14 21.42 -6.66
N LEU A 480 -9.48 22.65 -6.28
CA LEU A 480 -8.70 23.85 -6.60
C LEU A 480 -7.57 24.12 -5.62
N VAL A 481 -7.76 23.75 -4.34
CA VAL A 481 -6.81 24.08 -3.26
C VAL A 481 -5.81 22.97 -2.99
N GLU A 482 -6.05 21.75 -3.49
CA GLU A 482 -5.14 20.63 -3.35
C GLU A 482 -3.85 20.83 -4.18
N PRO A 483 -2.67 20.79 -3.54
CA PRO A 483 -1.39 20.98 -4.22
C PRO A 483 -1.04 19.78 -5.11
N GLU A 484 -1.59 18.62 -4.76
CA GLU A 484 -1.46 17.33 -5.44
C GLU A 484 -2.83 16.87 -5.94
N SER A 485 -3.64 17.80 -6.48
CA SER A 485 -4.91 17.45 -7.12
C SER A 485 -4.74 16.16 -7.94
N PRO A 486 -5.67 15.19 -7.89
CA PRO A 486 -5.56 13.89 -8.57
C PRO A 486 -5.23 14.00 -10.07
N ILE A 487 -5.47 15.17 -10.65
CA ILE A 487 -5.22 15.48 -12.05
C ILE A 487 -3.72 15.79 -12.31
N GLY A 488 -2.89 16.03 -11.28
CA GLY A 488 -1.43 16.08 -11.35
C GLY A 488 -0.85 17.31 -12.06
N LEU A 489 -0.64 18.41 -11.35
CA LEU A 489 0.08 19.57 -11.88
C LEU A 489 1.58 19.24 -12.00
N GLN A 490 2.02 18.80 -13.18
CA GLN A 490 3.46 18.85 -13.53
C GLN A 490 3.88 20.32 -13.53
N LYS A 491 4.87 20.66 -12.70
CA LYS A 491 5.30 22.05 -12.39
C LYS A 491 5.86 22.82 -13.58
N ASP A 492 6.11 22.17 -14.72
CA ASP A 492 6.88 22.74 -15.83
C ASP A 492 6.05 23.09 -17.08
N GLN A 493 4.73 22.91 -17.05
CA GLN A 493 3.86 23.21 -18.20
C GLN A 493 3.00 24.45 -17.94
N ASN A 494 3.14 25.47 -18.80
CA ASN A 494 2.33 26.68 -18.74
C ASN A 494 0.94 26.42 -19.36
N TYR A 495 0.03 25.83 -18.58
CA TYR A 495 -1.32 25.51 -19.04
C TYR A 495 -2.19 26.74 -19.33
N ALA A 496 -1.75 27.94 -18.94
CA ALA A 496 -2.46 29.19 -19.27
C ALA A 496 -2.41 29.52 -20.77
N ALA A 497 -1.44 28.95 -21.52
CA ALA A 497 -1.31 29.17 -22.97
C ALA A 497 -2.47 28.56 -23.78
N PHE A 498 -3.19 27.58 -23.22
CA PHE A 498 -4.28 26.88 -23.93
C PHE A 498 -5.62 27.65 -23.93
N GLY A 499 -5.71 28.78 -23.22
CA GLY A 499 -6.96 29.53 -23.11
C GLY A 499 -8.06 28.77 -22.38
N LYS A 500 -9.31 29.23 -22.50
CA LYS A 500 -10.50 28.52 -22.01
C LYS A 500 -11.07 27.67 -23.13
N PHE A 501 -11.58 26.48 -22.82
CA PHE A 501 -12.32 25.65 -23.78
C PHE A 501 -13.84 25.79 -23.58
N PRO A 502 -14.65 25.51 -24.63
CA PRO A 502 -16.10 25.36 -24.49
C PRO A 502 -16.48 24.23 -23.52
N ARG A 503 -17.67 24.34 -22.89
CA ARG A 503 -18.21 23.35 -21.94
C ARG A 503 -18.20 21.93 -22.53
N GLU A 504 -18.54 21.79 -23.81
CA GLU A 504 -18.63 20.51 -24.50
C GLU A 504 -17.27 19.81 -24.60
N VAL A 505 -16.20 20.59 -24.71
CA VAL A 505 -14.82 20.08 -24.80
C VAL A 505 -14.37 19.52 -23.45
N TYR A 506 -14.62 20.25 -22.35
CA TYR A 506 -14.34 19.72 -21.01
C TYR A 506 -15.20 18.49 -20.70
N ALA A 507 -16.50 18.51 -21.02
CA ALA A 507 -17.40 17.39 -20.76
C ALA A 507 -17.00 16.13 -21.53
N THR A 508 -16.54 16.28 -22.77
CA THR A 508 -16.03 15.15 -23.57
C THR A 508 -14.74 14.61 -22.99
N ALA A 509 -13.82 15.47 -22.55
CA ALA A 509 -12.57 15.07 -21.92
C ALA A 509 -12.81 14.31 -20.61
N TRP A 510 -13.70 14.81 -19.74
CA TRP A 510 -14.03 14.18 -18.46
C TRP A 510 -14.67 12.79 -18.62
N LYS A 511 -15.59 12.63 -19.59
CA LYS A 511 -16.19 11.31 -19.90
C LYS A 511 -15.15 10.30 -20.39
N ARG A 512 -14.14 10.74 -21.15
CA ARG A 512 -13.11 9.87 -21.74
C ARG A 512 -12.01 9.47 -20.75
N THR A 513 -11.71 10.31 -19.77
CA THR A 513 -10.73 10.01 -18.72
C THR A 513 -11.27 9.11 -17.62
N GLY A 514 -12.57 8.80 -17.63
CA GLY A 514 -13.20 7.83 -16.74
C GLY A 514 -13.45 8.37 -15.33
N GLU A 515 -13.87 9.64 -15.23
CA GLU A 515 -14.23 10.29 -13.95
C GLU A 515 -13.06 10.25 -12.95
N VAL A 516 -12.03 11.07 -13.20
CA VAL A 516 -10.75 11.14 -12.45
C VAL A 516 -10.93 11.52 -10.97
N GLY A 517 -11.56 10.66 -10.17
CA GLY A 517 -11.92 10.88 -8.77
C GLY A 517 -12.97 11.97 -8.52
N MET A 518 -13.40 12.70 -9.56
CA MET A 518 -14.29 13.86 -9.47
C MET A 518 -15.70 13.45 -9.88
N ASP A 519 -16.67 13.64 -8.98
CA ASP A 519 -18.07 13.37 -9.28
C ASP A 519 -18.65 14.37 -10.29
N ALA A 520 -19.76 13.98 -10.94
CA ALA A 520 -20.41 14.78 -11.97
C ALA A 520 -20.83 16.18 -11.48
N THR A 521 -21.30 16.27 -10.24
CA THR A 521 -21.79 17.53 -9.66
C THR A 521 -20.67 18.52 -9.41
N THR A 522 -19.52 18.02 -8.98
CA THR A 522 -18.27 18.74 -8.74
C THR A 522 -17.69 19.22 -10.06
N PHE A 523 -17.69 18.36 -11.07
CA PHE A 523 -17.25 18.70 -12.42
C PHE A 523 -18.14 19.80 -13.04
N ASP A 524 -19.47 19.65 -12.99
CA ASP A 524 -20.39 20.65 -13.52
C ASP A 524 -20.24 21.99 -12.80
N ALA A 525 -20.07 21.99 -11.47
CA ALA A 525 -19.81 23.21 -10.70
C ALA A 525 -18.52 23.92 -11.14
N LEU A 526 -17.44 23.17 -11.40
CA LEU A 526 -16.17 23.72 -11.93
C LEU A 526 -16.32 24.29 -13.33
N VAL A 527 -16.99 23.55 -14.23
CA VAL A 527 -17.21 24.00 -15.61
C VAL A 527 -18.11 25.22 -15.64
N ASP A 528 -19.21 25.21 -14.89
CA ASP A 528 -20.08 26.38 -14.76
C ASP A 528 -19.30 27.55 -14.20
N PHE A 529 -18.49 27.37 -13.16
CA PHE A 529 -17.68 28.45 -12.61
C PHE A 529 -16.69 29.04 -13.61
N VAL A 530 -16.00 28.23 -14.41
CA VAL A 530 -15.03 28.73 -15.41
C VAL A 530 -15.71 29.35 -16.62
N CYS A 531 -16.81 28.75 -17.09
CA CYS A 531 -17.49 29.13 -18.33
C CYS A 531 -18.58 30.19 -18.15
N THR A 532 -19.09 30.43 -16.94
CA THR A 532 -20.07 31.51 -16.69
C THR A 532 -19.35 32.84 -16.45
N GLY A 533 -19.64 33.85 -17.26
CA GLY A 533 -19.02 35.18 -17.18
C GLY A 533 -18.76 35.87 -18.52
N GLU A 534 -19.10 35.24 -19.65
CA GLU A 534 -18.95 35.81 -21.01
C GLU A 534 -20.26 35.73 -21.80
N ARG A 535 -21.38 36.15 -21.18
CA ARG A 535 -22.58 36.51 -21.93
C ARG A 535 -22.85 37.99 -21.81
#